data_AF-U7HAZ5-F1
#
_entry.id   AF-U7HAZ5-F1
#
_cell.length_a   1.000
_cell.length_b   1.000
_cell.length_c   1.000
_cell.angle_alpha   90.00
_cell.angle_beta   90.00
_cell.angle_gamma   90.00
#
_symmetry.space_group_name_H-M   'P 1'
#
loop_
_entity.id
_entity.type
_entity.pdbx_description
1 polymer ?
#
loop_
_entity_poly.entity_id
_entity_poly.type
_entity_poly.pdbx_seq_one_letter_code
_entity_poly.pdbx_strand_id
1 'polypeptide(L)' 'MLALIQDNPSISRQALADKLGINASAVQKHLDKLKEAGAIERIGGTRGYWQVKV' A
#
# COMPACT_ATOMS: atom_id res chain seq x y z
N MET A 1 6.32 5.45 -3.15
CA MET A 1 5.37 4.52 -2.47
C MET A 1 4.95 3.37 -3.37
N LEU A 2 4.57 3.61 -4.63
CA LEU A 2 4.18 2.53 -5.56
C LEU A 2 5.25 1.44 -5.74
N ALA A 3 6.49 1.83 -5.99
CA ALA A 3 7.60 0.87 -6.17
C ALA A 3 7.82 -0.06 -4.96
N LEU A 4 7.55 0.42 -3.74
CA LEU A 4 7.68 -0.40 -2.52
C LEU A 4 6.58 -1.45 -2.40
N ILE A 5 5.37 -1.09 -2.84
CA ILE A 5 4.22 -2.02 -2.86
C ILE A 5 4.41 -3.03 -4.00
N GLN A 6 4.99 -2.61 -5.12
CA GLN A 6 5.29 -3.48 -6.25
C GLN A 6 6.40 -4.48 -5.92
N ASP A 7 7.42 -4.04 -5.18
CA ASP A 7 8.53 -4.89 -4.71
C ASP A 7 8.11 -5.81 -3.55
N ASN A 8 7.19 -5.36 -2.70
CA ASN A 8 6.64 -6.14 -1.60
C ASN A 8 5.12 -5.99 -1.52
N PRO A 9 4.34 -6.77 -2.29
CA PRO A 9 2.88 -6.69 -2.27
C PRO A 9 2.31 -7.02 -0.89
N SER A 10 3.00 -7.87 -0.10
CA SER A 10 2.57 -8.22 1.25
C SER A 10 2.98 -7.20 2.33
N ILE A 11 3.47 -6.02 1.94
CA ILE A 11 3.93 -5.00 2.88
C ILE A 11 2.77 -4.48 3.73
N SER A 12 2.99 -4.46 5.04
CA SER A 12 2.03 -3.91 5.99
C SER A 12 2.06 -2.38 5.98
N ARG A 13 0.95 -1.75 6.38
CA ARG A 13 0.83 -0.29 6.49
C ARG A 13 1.91 0.31 7.41
N GLN A 14 2.25 -0.38 8.51
CA GLN A 14 3.33 0.01 9.41
C GLN A 14 4.70 -0.03 8.71
N ALA A 15 5.03 -1.13 8.03
CA ALA A 15 6.29 -1.22 7.30
C ALA A 15 6.40 -0.16 6.17
N LEU A 16 5.29 0.22 5.53
CA LEU A 16 5.25 1.36 4.62
C LEU A 16 5.54 2.68 5.33
N ALA A 17 4.90 2.91 6.49
CA ALA A 17 5.13 4.10 7.30
C ALA A 17 6.60 4.23 7.71
N ASP A 18 7.19 3.13 8.18
CA ASP A 18 8.59 3.05 8.61
C ASP A 18 9.54 3.27 7.44
N LYS A 19 9.34 2.60 6.29
CA LYS A 19 10.18 2.77 5.10
C LYS A 19 10.10 4.18 4.51
N LEU A 20 8.92 4.79 4.52
CA LEU A 20 8.70 6.12 3.95
C LEU A 20 9.02 7.23 4.98
N GLY A 21 9.20 6.90 6.25
CA GLY A 21 9.38 7.86 7.34
C GLY A 21 8.16 8.76 7.55
N ILE A 22 6.97 8.32 7.16
CA ILE A 22 5.72 9.08 7.28
C ILE A 22 4.75 8.40 8.22
N ASN A 23 3.81 9.16 8.77
CA ASN A 23 2.81 8.61 9.68
C ASN A 23 1.89 7.59 8.97
N ALA A 24 1.47 6.54 9.69
CA ALA A 24 0.52 5.55 9.19
C ALA A 24 -0.79 6.16 8.66
N SER A 25 -1.24 7.28 9.23
CA SER A 25 -2.40 8.03 8.74
C SER A 25 -2.17 8.66 7.35
N ALA A 26 -0.94 9.12 7.08
CA ALA A 26 -0.55 9.61 5.76
C ALA A 26 -0.42 8.46 4.76
N VAL A 27 0.15 7.32 5.17
CA VAL A 27 0.18 6.08 4.38
C VAL A 27 -1.23 5.66 3.98
N GLN A 28 -2.17 5.64 4.93
CA GLN A 28 -3.57 5.30 4.67
C GLN A 28 -4.18 6.23 3.63
N LYS A 29 -4.06 7.56 3.80
CA LYS A 29 -4.53 8.55 2.80
C LYS A 29 -3.91 8.33 1.41
N HIS A 30 -2.62 8.00 1.33
CA HIS A 30 -1.98 7.70 0.06
C HIS A 30 -2.51 6.40 -0.55
N LEU A 31 -2.66 5.34 0.23
CA LEU A 31 -3.25 4.08 -0.23
C LEU A 31 -4.68 4.27 -0.73
N ASP A 32 -5.50 5.04 -0.01
CA ASP A 32 -6.88 5.33 -0.42
C ASP A 32 -6.90 6.10 -1.74
N LYS A 33 -6.09 7.15 -1.89
CA LYS A 33 -5.96 7.86 -3.18
C LYS A 33 -5.51 6.95 -4.33
N LEU A 34 -4.56 6.06 -4.07
CA LEU A 34 -4.06 5.12 -5.08
C LEU A 34 -5.11 4.06 -5.44
N LYS A 35 -5.90 3.64 -4.46
CA LYS A 35 -7.02 2.72 -4.65
C LYS A 35 -8.14 3.38 -5.44
N GLU A 36 -8.50 4.62 -5.11
CA GLU A 36 -9.48 5.42 -5.86
C GLU A 36 -9.01 5.69 -7.30
N ALA A 37 -7.71 5.91 -7.50
CA ALA A 37 -7.12 6.04 -8.82
C ALA A 37 -7.01 4.72 -9.61
N GLY A 38 -7.35 3.57 -9.02
CA GLY A 38 -7.24 2.25 -9.64
C GLY A 38 -5.81 1.72 -9.77
N ALA A 39 -4.83 2.39 -9.15
CA ALA A 39 -3.41 2.01 -9.22
C ALA A 39 -3.07 0.82 -8.33
N ILE A 40 -3.81 0.59 -7.23
CA ILE A 40 -3.61 -0.54 -6.32
C ILE A 40 -4.93 -1.18 -5.89
N GLU A 41 -4.90 -2.48 -5.65
CA GLU A 41 -6.04 -3.26 -5.19
C GLU A 41 -5.61 -4.21 -4.06
N ARG A 42 -6.39 -4.30 -2.98
CA ARG A 42 -6.10 -5.24 -1.90
C ARG A 42 -6.72 -6.60 -2.25
N ILE A 43 -5.88 -7.58 -2.50
CA ILE A 43 -6.28 -8.94 -2.90
C ILE A 43 -6.03 -9.90 -1.73
N GLY A 44 -7.10 -10.56 -1.30
CA GLY A 44 -7.09 -11.56 -0.24
C GLY A 44 -7.72 -11.10 1.09
N GLY A 45 -8.21 -12.07 1.86
CA GLY A 45 -8.92 -11.85 3.13
C GLY A 45 -7.98 -11.49 4.29
N THR A 46 -7.79 -12.44 5.22
CA THR A 46 -7.05 -12.25 6.48
C THR A 46 -5.58 -11.87 6.27
N ARG A 47 -4.94 -12.41 5.23
CA ARG A 47 -3.55 -12.09 4.82
C ARG A 47 -3.48 -11.53 3.40
N GLY A 48 -4.44 -10.66 3.07
CA GLY A 48 -4.45 -10.01 1.77
C GLY A 48 -3.22 -9.13 1.55
N TYR A 49 -2.72 -9.15 0.32
CA TYR A 49 -1.62 -8.33 -0.16
C TYR A 49 -2.15 -7.20 -1.04
N TRP A 50 -1.32 -6.19 -1.26
CA TRP A 50 -1.58 -5.11 -2.19
C TRP A 50 -1.05 -5.48 -3.57
N GLN A 51 -1.94 -5.60 -4.54
CA GLN A 51 -1.59 -5.77 -5.94
C GLN A 51 -1.54 -4.39 -6.60
N VAL A 52 -0.42 -4.07 -7.25
CA VAL A 52 -0.30 -2.86 -8.08
C VAL A 52 -0.80 -3.18 -9.49
N LYS A 53 -1.70 -2.35 -10.02
CA LYS A 53 -2.30 -2.43 -11.37
C LYS A 53 -1.83 -1.27 -12.25
N VAL A 54 -0.51 -1.00 -12.25
CA VAL A 54 0.10 -0.04 -13.20
C VAL A 54 0.44 -0.70 -14.52
#